data_AF-A0A7V4N1F6-F1
#
_entry.id   AF-A0A7V4N1F6-F1
#
_cell.length_a   1.000
_cell.length_b   1.000
_cell.length_c   1.000
_cell.angle_alpha   90.00
_cell.angle_beta   90.00
_cell.angle_gamma   90.00
#
_symmetry.space_group_name_H-M   'P 1'
#
loop_
_entity.id
_entity.type
_entity.pdbx_description
1 polymer ?
#
loop_
_entity_poly.entity_id
_entity_poly.type
_entity_poly.pdbx_seq_one_letter_code
_entity_poly.pdbx_strand_id
1 'polypeptide(L)' 'MRKAIVETNFTFPGQQSKYVGKVRDVYNIRGKYLVMIVTDRISAFDVVLPKGIPYKGEVLNRIAVKFLD' A
#
# COMPACT_ATOMS: atom_id res chain seq x y z
N MET A 1 -0.65 11.78 -18.14
CA MET A 1 -0.13 10.56 -17.46
C MET A 1 -0.77 10.48 -16.07
N ARG A 2 -1.26 9.31 -15.63
CA ARG A 2 -1.79 9.19 -14.25
C ARG A 2 -0.63 9.24 -13.25
N LYS A 3 -0.84 9.96 -12.14
CA LYS A 3 0.13 10.13 -11.05
C LYS A 3 0.22 8.82 -10.25
N ALA A 4 1.44 8.35 -9.98
CA ALA A 4 1.68 7.19 -9.15
C ALA A 4 1.20 7.45 -7.70
N ILE A 5 0.53 6.47 -7.09
CA ILE A 5 0.11 6.54 -5.68
C ILE A 5 1.29 6.10 -4.82
N VAL A 6 2.07 7.06 -4.30
CA VAL A 6 3.25 6.76 -3.48
C VAL A 6 2.99 6.81 -1.97
N GLU A 7 1.91 7.47 -1.57
CA GLU A 7 1.46 7.61 -0.19
C GLU A 7 -0.06 7.58 -0.12
N THR A 8 -0.60 7.23 1.04
CA THR A 8 -2.03 7.27 1.30
C THR A 8 -2.31 8.01 2.60
N ASN A 9 -3.34 8.86 2.63
CA ASN A 9 -3.70 9.66 3.80
C ASN A 9 -5.19 9.51 4.12
N PHE A 10 -5.67 8.27 4.14
CA PHE A 10 -7.04 7.95 4.53
C PHE A 10 -7.23 8.05 6.05
N THR A 11 -8.47 8.28 6.45
CA THR A 11 -8.94 8.22 7.84
C THR A 11 -10.11 7.26 7.90
N PHE A 12 -9.92 6.14 8.60
CA PHE A 12 -10.95 5.12 8.73
C PHE A 12 -11.63 5.17 10.12
N PRO A 13 -12.93 4.85 10.22
CA PRO A 13 -13.60 4.70 11.50
C PRO A 13 -12.93 3.64 12.38
N GLY A 14 -12.58 4.01 13.61
CA GLY A 14 -11.90 3.10 14.54
C GLY A 14 -10.44 2.80 14.20
N GLN A 15 -9.82 3.59 13.32
CA GLN A 15 -8.38 3.54 13.08
C GLN A 15 -7.60 3.84 14.35
N GLN A 16 -6.70 2.94 14.72
CA GLN A 16 -5.80 3.09 15.86
C GLN A 16 -4.42 3.58 15.45
N SER A 17 -3.89 3.07 14.33
CA SER A 17 -2.56 3.44 13.85
C SER A 17 -2.43 3.26 12.35
N LYS A 18 -1.43 3.94 11.78
CA LYS A 18 -0.97 3.77 10.41
C LYS A 18 0.51 3.41 10.43
N TYR A 19 0.87 2.34 9.75
CA TYR A 19 2.25 1.93 9.51
C TYR A 19 2.59 2.10 8.03
N VAL A 20 3.72 2.76 7.75
CA VAL A 20 4.21 2.99 6.39
C VAL A 20 5.40 2.08 6.14
N GLY A 21 5.19 1.02 5.37
CA GLY A 21 6.26 0.13 4.92
C GLY A 21 6.93 0.62 3.63
N LYS A 22 7.85 -0.18 3.08
CA LYS A 22 8.54 0.12 1.80
C LYS A 22 7.57 0.29 0.63
N VAL A 23 6.55 -0.58 0.53
CA VAL A 23 5.62 -0.65 -0.61
C VAL A 23 4.13 -0.77 -0.22
N ARG A 24 3.82 -0.81 1.09
CA ARG A 24 2.45 -0.90 1.60
C ARG A 24 2.24 0.10 2.73
N ASP A 25 1.07 0.71 2.75
CA ASP A 25 0.55 1.42 3.91
C ASP A 25 -0.46 0.51 4.61
N VAL A 26 -0.33 0.35 5.93
CA VAL A 26 -1.18 -0.55 6.72
C VAL A 26 -1.90 0.26 7.78
N TYR A 27 -3.22 0.18 7.79
CA TYR A 27 -4.06 0.82 8.78
C TYR A 27 -4.63 -0.22 9.74
N ASN A 28 -4.39 -0.04 11.03
CA ASN A 28 -4.95 -0.88 12.07
C ASN A 28 -6.32 -0.35 12.48
N ILE A 29 -7.35 -1.18 12.39
CA ILE A 29 -8.72 -0.87 12.81
C ILE A 29 -9.05 -1.67 14.07
N ARG A 30 -9.18 -0.96 15.18
CA ARG A 30 -9.56 -1.50 16.50
C ARG A 30 -8.72 -2.70 16.99
N GLY A 31 -7.49 -2.86 16.52
CA GLY A 31 -6.62 -3.99 16.87
C GLY A 31 -7.09 -5.33 16.28
N LYS A 32 -8.11 -5.33 15.42
CA LYS A 32 -8.76 -6.54 14.90
C LYS A 32 -8.57 -6.70 13.39
N TYR A 33 -8.70 -5.61 12.64
CA TYR A 33 -8.58 -5.65 11.19
C TYR A 33 -7.38 -4.82 10.72
N LEU A 34 -6.73 -5.30 9.67
CA LEU A 34 -5.68 -4.58 8.97
C LEU A 34 -6.18 -4.23 7.57
N VAL A 35 -6.23 -2.95 7.24
CA VAL A 35 -6.43 -2.49 5.86
C VAL A 35 -5.05 -2.30 5.26
N MET A 36 -4.68 -3.21 4.35
CA MET A 36 -3.40 -3.18 3.65
C MET A 36 -3.56 -2.56 2.27
N ILE A 37 -2.93 -1.41 2.04
CA ILE A 37 -2.95 -0.72 0.76
C ILE A 37 -1.61 -0.90 0.07
N VAL A 38 -1.60 -1.55 -1.10
CA VAL A 38 -0.40 -1.69 -1.93
C VAL A 38 -0.19 -0.40 -2.74
N THR A 39 0.92 0.29 -2.52
CA THR A 39 1.24 1.52 -3.22
C THR A 39 2.07 1.26 -4.49
N ASP A 40 2.23 2.29 -5.31
CA ASP A 40 3.07 2.28 -6.52
C ASP A 40 4.57 2.44 -6.21
N ARG A 41 4.95 2.52 -4.93
CA ARG A 41 6.36 2.52 -4.51
C ARG A 41 7.04 1.22 -4.87
N ILE A 42 8.30 1.31 -5.25
CA ILE A 42 9.18 0.18 -5.52
C ILE A 42 10.47 0.38 -4.74
N SER A 43 11.05 -0.72 -4.27
CA SER A 43 12.33 -0.72 -3.58
C SER A 43 13.30 -1.66 -4.28
N ALA A 44 14.57 -1.26 -4.34
CA ALA A 44 15.68 -2.07 -4.80
C ALA A 44 16.88 -1.79 -3.88
N PHE A 45 17.71 -2.81 -3.60
CA PHE A 45 18.86 -2.68 -2.71
C PHE A 45 18.51 -2.03 -1.36
N ASP A 46 17.40 -2.47 -0.76
CA ASP A 46 16.83 -1.96 0.50
C ASP A 46 16.39 -0.48 0.54
N VAL A 47 16.48 0.25 -0.58
CA VAL A 47 16.07 1.65 -0.68
C VAL A 47 14.76 1.79 -1.46
N VAL A 48 13.84 2.62 -0.97
CA VAL A 48 12.63 3.01 -1.73
C VAL A 48 13.03 4.05 -2.78
N LEU A 49 12.71 3.79 -4.04
CA LEU A 49 13.05 4.70 -5.13
C LEU A 49 12.21 5.99 -5.08
N PRO A 50 12.74 7.15 -5.54
CA PRO A 50 12.04 8.44 -5.44
C PRO A 50 10.80 8.53 -6.35
N LYS A 51 10.69 7.67 -7.37
CA LYS A 51 9.58 7.65 -8.32
C LYS A 51 8.86 6.31 -8.26
N GLY A 52 7.54 6.36 -8.04
CA GLY A 52 6.67 5.19 -8.15
C GLY A 52 6.39 4.78 -9.59
N ILE A 53 5.95 3.54 -9.77
CA ILE A 53 5.52 2.99 -11.06
C ILE A 53 3.99 3.02 -11.08
N PRO A 54 3.34 3.89 -11.87
CA PRO A 54 1.88 3.96 -11.94
C PRO A 54 1.26 2.58 -12.18
N TYR A 55 0.17 2.28 -11.47
CA TYR A 55 -0.61 1.03 -11.56
C TYR A 55 0.07 -0.23 -11.01
N LYS A 56 1.31 -0.15 -10.54
CA LYS A 56 1.98 -1.32 -9.94
C LYS A 56 1.19 -1.85 -8.74
N GLY A 57 0.73 -0.96 -7.86
CA GLY A 57 -0.07 -1.36 -6.69
C GLY A 57 -1.34 -2.09 -7.08
N GLU A 58 -2.06 -1.58 -8.10
CA GLU A 58 -3.29 -2.18 -8.62
C GLU A 58 -3.05 -3.58 -9.18
N VAL A 59 -2.04 -3.74 -10.06
CA VAL A 59 -1.71 -5.03 -10.68
C VAL A 59 -1.33 -6.05 -9.61
N LEU A 60 -0.47 -5.68 -8.66
CA LEU A 60 -0.07 -6.57 -7.58
C LEU A 60 -1.23 -6.96 -6.67
N ASN A 61 -2.16 -6.03 -6.40
CA ASN A 61 -3.35 -6.33 -5.61
C ASN A 61 -4.28 -7.32 -6.32
N ARG A 62 -4.46 -7.17 -7.64
CA ARG A 62 -5.26 -8.12 -8.45
C ARG A 62 -4.63 -9.50 -8.52
N ILE A 63 -3.30 -9.58 -8.63
CA ILE A 63 -2.56 -10.84 -8.54
C ILE A 63 -2.80 -11.47 -7.17
N ALA A 64 -2.68 -10.71 -6.08
CA ALA A 64 -2.92 -11.22 -4.74
C ALA A 64 -4.34 -11.80 -4.58
N VAL A 65 -5.38 -11.08 -5.05
CA VAL A 65 -6.77 -11.61 -5.07
C VAL A 65 -6.83 -12.95 -5.80
N LYS A 66 -6.22 -13.05 -6.99
CA LYS A 66 -6.29 -14.29 -7.80
C LYS A 66 -5.62 -15.50 -7.15
N PHE A 67 -4.62 -15.30 -6.30
CA PHE A 67 -3.80 -16.38 -5.71
C PHE A 67 -4.06 -16.63 -4.22
N LEU A 68 -4.83 -15.77 -3.54
CA LEU A 68 -5.18 -15.93 -2.12
C LEU A 68 -6.58 -16.53 -1.89
N ASP A 69 -7.35 -16.75 -2.97
CA ASP A 69 -8.55 -17.60 -2.97
C ASP A 69 -8.16 -19.09 -2.88
#